data_AF-A0A8H3DL77-F1
#
_entry.id   AF-A0A8H3DL77-F1
#
_cell.length_a   1.000
_cell.length_b   1.000
_cell.length_c   1.000
_cell.angle_alpha   90.00
_cell.angle_beta   90.00
_cell.angle_gamma   90.00
#
_symmetry.space_group_name_H-M   'P 1'
#
loop_
_entity.id
_entity.type
_entity.pdbx_description
1 polymer ?
#
loop_
_entity_poly.entity_id
_entity_poly.type
_entity_poly.pdbx_seq_one_letter_code
_entity_poly.pdbx_strand_id
1 'polypeptide(L)'
;MFAINTRHTSIHRNQSGTLRQSRHHTWQGHLFIRDPEHLLPLLTPGAKVLDVGSGSGYTCAIFHHLVNPTGAEGGKVVGIDHISELVDWSIENLKRDNLGAHIESGAIKMVCGDGRLGYSPSGPYNVIHVGAASPTMPEPLIDQLAKPGRMFIPVGPDGGAQYIYQVDKDQSGNVKQEKLFGVRYVPLTEEKSQRAESVYY
;
A
#
# COMPACT_ATOMS: atom_id res chain seq x y z
N MET A 1 18.68 15.75 1.70
CA MET A 1 18.39 14.42 1.13
C MET A 1 17.92 13.52 2.27
N PHE A 2 16.62 13.37 2.46
CA PHE A 2 16.08 12.50 3.53
C PHE A 2 15.96 11.08 2.98
N ALA A 3 16.94 10.23 3.25
CA ALA A 3 16.88 8.81 2.90
C ALA A 3 16.13 8.07 4.02
N ILE A 4 14.88 7.68 3.77
CA ILE A 4 14.10 6.83 4.67
C ILE A 4 14.50 5.38 4.37
N ASN A 5 15.11 4.68 5.33
CA ASN A 5 15.61 3.32 5.12
C ASN A 5 14.54 2.30 5.57
N THR A 6 14.02 1.49 4.66
CA THR A 6 13.11 0.38 4.96
C THR A 6 13.70 -0.99 4.62
N ARG A 7 15.00 -1.06 4.27
CA ARG A 7 15.63 -2.21 3.61
C ARG A 7 15.46 -3.57 4.30
N HIS A 8 15.12 -3.62 5.58
CA HIS A 8 15.03 -4.89 6.32
C HIS A 8 13.65 -4.97 7.00
N THR A 9 12.68 -5.50 6.27
CA THR A 9 11.48 -6.07 6.90
C THR A 9 11.53 -7.57 6.73
N SER A 10 12.01 -8.24 7.77
CA SER A 10 12.04 -9.69 7.84
C SER A 10 10.79 -10.15 8.59
N ILE A 11 10.15 -11.19 8.09
CA ILE A 11 8.98 -11.79 8.73
C ILE A 11 9.49 -12.97 9.56
N HIS A 12 9.39 -12.86 10.87
CA HIS A 12 9.76 -13.94 11.77
C HIS A 12 8.63 -14.25 12.73
N ARG A 13 8.50 -15.52 13.13
CA ARG A 13 7.69 -15.89 14.29
C ARG A 13 8.52 -15.69 15.54
N ASN A 14 7.98 -14.98 16.54
CA ASN A 14 8.63 -14.91 17.85
C ASN A 14 8.48 -16.26 18.59
N GLN A 15 9.09 -16.39 19.78
CA GLN A 15 9.02 -17.61 20.60
C GLN A 15 7.59 -18.02 21.00
N SER A 16 6.60 -17.12 20.93
CA SER A 16 5.18 -17.40 21.16
C SER A 16 4.42 -17.78 19.88
N GLY A 17 5.11 -17.96 18.75
CA GLY A 17 4.50 -18.31 17.46
C GLY A 17 3.82 -17.14 16.74
N THR A 18 3.85 -15.94 17.31
CA THR A 18 3.25 -14.72 16.75
C THR A 18 4.13 -14.18 15.63
N LEU A 19 3.54 -13.92 14.47
CA LEU A 19 4.20 -13.21 13.37
C LEU A 19 4.60 -11.81 13.84
N ARG A 20 5.89 -11.50 13.69
CA ARG A 20 6.45 -10.17 13.85
C ARG A 20 7.18 -9.79 12.58
N GLN A 21 6.85 -8.62 12.06
CA GLN A 21 7.71 -7.93 11.12
C GLN A 21 8.81 -7.24 11.94
N SER A 22 10.05 -7.74 11.89
CA SER A 22 11.18 -7.11 12.57
C SER A 22 11.52 -5.82 11.85
N ARG A 23 11.59 -4.72 12.63
CA ARG A 23 11.85 -3.38 12.13
C ARG A 23 13.25 -2.96 12.57
N HIS A 24 14.27 -3.34 11.81
CA HIS A 24 15.59 -2.73 12.01
C HIS A 24 15.56 -1.35 11.30
N HIS A 25 15.29 -0.31 12.08
CA HIS A 25 15.25 1.12 11.69
C HIS A 25 14.12 1.55 10.75
N THR A 26 12.86 1.45 11.17
CA THR A 26 11.75 2.14 10.46
C THR A 26 11.50 3.54 11.02
N TRP A 27 12.01 4.58 10.36
CA TRP A 27 11.40 5.91 10.42
C TRP A 27 10.43 6.07 9.25
N GLN A 28 9.34 5.29 9.24
CA GLN A 28 8.25 5.48 8.27
C GLN A 28 7.38 6.72 8.58
N GLY A 29 7.50 7.29 9.78
CA GLY A 29 6.69 8.43 10.26
C GLY A 29 6.66 9.66 9.34
N HIS A 30 7.75 9.94 8.61
CA HIS A 30 7.81 11.11 7.71
C HIS A 30 7.21 10.84 6.32
N LEU A 31 7.21 9.58 5.88
CA LEU A 31 6.57 9.15 4.65
C LEU A 31 5.05 9.27 4.82
N PHE A 32 4.55 8.79 5.97
CA PHE A 32 3.16 8.96 6.40
C PHE A 32 2.69 10.42 6.54
N ILE A 33 3.58 11.42 6.59
CA ILE A 33 3.18 12.84 6.58
C ILE A 33 3.02 13.34 5.13
N ARG A 34 3.89 12.90 4.22
CA ARG A 34 3.88 13.35 2.82
C ARG A 34 2.83 12.63 1.98
N ASP A 35 2.59 11.35 2.21
CA ASP A 35 1.63 10.57 1.42
C ASP A 35 0.22 11.16 1.53
N PRO A 36 -0.29 11.52 2.73
CA PRO A 36 -1.54 12.26 2.86
C PRO A 36 -1.50 13.61 2.17
N GLU A 37 -0.45 14.43 2.27
CA GLU A 37 -0.42 15.73 1.55
C GLU A 37 -0.71 15.59 0.04
N HIS A 38 -0.19 14.52 -0.57
CA HIS A 38 -0.40 14.23 -1.99
C HIS A 38 -1.70 13.45 -2.27
N LEU A 39 -2.20 12.62 -1.36
CA LEU A 39 -3.36 11.77 -1.58
C LEU A 39 -4.67 12.34 -1.02
N LEU A 40 -4.61 13.18 0.02
CA LEU A 40 -5.75 13.80 0.72
C LEU A 40 -6.78 14.45 -0.22
N PRO A 41 -6.38 15.12 -1.32
CA PRO A 41 -7.37 15.70 -2.25
C PRO A 41 -8.33 14.68 -2.87
N LEU A 42 -7.97 13.39 -2.91
CA LEU A 42 -8.79 12.30 -3.47
C LEU A 42 -9.19 11.24 -2.44
N LEU A 43 -8.68 11.31 -1.21
CA LEU A 43 -9.14 10.53 -0.06
C LEU A 43 -10.39 11.17 0.55
N THR A 44 -11.42 11.36 -0.28
CA THR A 44 -12.68 11.94 0.14
C THR A 44 -13.65 10.88 0.68
N PRO A 45 -14.63 11.27 1.51
CA PRO A 45 -15.82 10.47 1.81
C PRO A 45 -16.33 9.66 0.60
N GLY A 46 -16.40 8.34 0.73
CA GLY A 46 -16.92 7.44 -0.31
C GLY A 46 -15.90 6.98 -1.36
N ALA A 47 -14.66 7.44 -1.29
CA ALA A 47 -13.62 7.07 -2.25
C ALA A 47 -13.23 5.59 -2.16
N LYS A 48 -12.77 5.04 -3.29
CA LYS A 48 -12.18 3.70 -3.39
C LYS A 48 -10.66 3.78 -3.40
N VAL A 49 -10.01 3.03 -2.52
CA VAL A 49 -8.57 3.03 -2.33
C VAL A 49 -8.00 1.63 -2.53
N LEU A 50 -6.88 1.51 -3.25
CA LEU A 50 -6.05 0.32 -3.31
C LEU A 50 -4.72 0.59 -2.59
N ASP A 51 -4.34 -0.29 -1.67
CA ASP A 51 -3.07 -0.27 -0.96
C ASP A 51 -2.25 -1.52 -1.35
N VAL A 52 -1.24 -1.32 -2.18
CA VAL A 52 -0.37 -2.37 -2.71
C VAL A 52 0.83 -2.59 -1.80
N GLY A 53 1.03 -3.83 -1.35
CA GLY A 53 2.00 -4.15 -0.32
C GLY A 53 1.46 -3.75 1.06
N SER A 54 0.22 -4.14 1.35
CA SER A 54 -0.52 -3.68 2.53
C SER A 54 0.10 -4.09 3.88
N GLY A 55 0.98 -5.09 3.90
CA GLY A 55 1.75 -5.47 5.08
C GLY A 55 0.89 -5.73 6.30
N SER A 56 1.08 -4.94 7.36
CA SER A 56 0.34 -5.11 8.61
C SER A 56 -1.12 -4.64 8.57
N GLY A 57 -1.58 -4.05 7.46
CA GLY A 57 -2.92 -3.45 7.33
C GLY A 57 -3.07 -2.05 7.93
N TYR A 58 -1.98 -1.44 8.42
CA TYR A 58 -2.02 -0.14 9.10
C TYR A 58 -2.47 1.00 8.17
N THR A 59 -1.87 1.10 6.98
CA THR A 59 -2.24 2.12 6.00
C THR A 59 -3.68 1.93 5.52
N CYS A 60 -4.12 0.68 5.37
CA CYS A 60 -5.52 0.37 5.08
C CYS A 60 -6.50 0.90 6.13
N ALA A 61 -6.17 0.78 7.42
CA ALA A 61 -6.97 1.34 8.52
C ALA A 61 -7.06 2.87 8.43
N ILE A 62 -5.94 3.55 8.17
CA ILE A 62 -5.90 5.01 7.98
C ILE A 62 -6.81 5.42 6.81
N PHE A 63 -6.63 4.80 5.64
CA PHE A 63 -7.45 5.11 4.48
C PHE A 63 -8.92 4.86 4.75
N HIS A 64 -9.27 3.81 5.49
CA HIS A 64 -10.65 3.51 5.84
C HIS A 64 -11.29 4.66 6.64
N HIS A 65 -10.60 5.17 7.66
CA HIS A 65 -11.09 6.32 8.44
C HIS A 65 -11.20 7.61 7.63
N LEU A 66 -10.30 7.83 6.67
CA LEU A 66 -10.34 9.02 5.81
C LEU A 66 -11.51 9.00 4.83
N VAL A 67 -11.82 7.82 4.25
CA VAL A 67 -12.91 7.68 3.26
C VAL A 67 -14.26 7.33 3.89
N ASN A 68 -14.29 6.96 5.18
CA ASN A 68 -15.51 6.73 5.95
C ASN A 68 -15.45 7.43 7.33
N PRO A 69 -15.35 8.77 7.41
CA PRO A 69 -15.21 9.48 8.68
C PRO A 69 -16.42 9.33 9.61
N THR A 70 -17.62 9.10 9.07
CA THR A 70 -18.85 8.86 9.86
C THR A 70 -19.31 7.40 9.83
N GLY A 71 -18.79 6.59 8.90
CA GLY A 71 -19.13 5.18 8.72
C GLY A 71 -20.29 4.92 7.74
N ALA A 72 -20.84 5.96 7.12
CA ALA A 72 -22.01 5.88 6.22
C ALA A 72 -21.68 6.20 4.75
N GLU A 73 -20.44 6.58 4.44
CA GLU A 73 -20.04 7.09 3.14
C GLU A 73 -19.92 6.02 2.05
N GLY A 74 -19.77 4.75 2.45
CA GLY A 74 -19.64 3.63 1.52
C GLY A 74 -18.28 3.57 0.81
N GLY A 75 -17.26 4.24 1.35
CA GLY A 75 -15.89 4.17 0.85
C GLY A 75 -15.31 2.78 1.05
N LYS A 76 -14.43 2.37 0.12
CA LYS A 76 -13.87 1.01 0.10
C LYS A 76 -12.36 1.04 0.06
N VAL A 77 -11.73 0.24 0.90
CA VAL A 77 -10.27 0.07 0.93
C VAL A 77 -9.94 -1.37 0.63
N VAL A 78 -9.09 -1.59 -0.37
CA VAL A 78 -8.55 -2.91 -0.70
C VAL A 78 -7.06 -2.90 -0.40
N GLY A 79 -6.62 -3.73 0.54
CA GLY A 79 -5.21 -4.04 0.74
C GLY A 79 -4.84 -5.32 0.00
N ILE A 80 -3.75 -5.30 -0.74
CA ILE A 80 -3.20 -6.49 -1.41
C ILE A 80 -1.76 -6.74 -0.97
N ASP A 81 -1.47 -7.97 -0.59
CA ASP A 81 -0.13 -8.44 -0.26
C ASP A 81 0.08 -9.85 -0.82
N HIS A 82 1.27 -10.17 -1.29
CA HIS A 82 1.57 -11.48 -1.88
C HIS A 82 1.97 -12.55 -0.84
N ILE A 83 2.16 -12.16 0.43
CA ILE A 83 2.49 -13.10 1.52
C ILE A 83 1.23 -13.37 2.33
N SER A 84 0.69 -14.59 2.23
CA SER A 84 -0.55 -15.00 2.92
C SER A 84 -0.52 -14.74 4.43
N GLU A 85 0.61 -14.96 5.08
CA GLU A 85 0.79 -14.76 6.52
C GLU A 85 0.71 -13.29 6.91
N LEU A 86 1.11 -12.36 6.04
CA LEU A 86 0.92 -10.93 6.25
C LEU A 86 -0.54 -10.55 6.08
N VAL A 87 -1.23 -11.14 5.11
CA VAL A 87 -2.67 -10.93 4.91
C VAL A 87 -3.46 -11.39 6.14
N ASP A 88 -3.21 -12.61 6.64
CA ASP A 88 -3.86 -13.11 7.85
C ASP A 88 -3.54 -12.22 9.06
N TRP A 89 -2.28 -11.82 9.22
CA TRP A 89 -1.85 -10.94 10.29
C TRP A 89 -2.49 -9.54 10.21
N SER A 90 -2.67 -9.01 9.00
CA SER A 90 -3.34 -7.73 8.77
C SER A 90 -4.80 -7.79 9.20
N ILE A 91 -5.50 -8.88 8.89
CA ILE A 91 -6.89 -9.10 9.30
C ILE A 91 -6.99 -9.17 10.83
N GLU A 92 -6.06 -9.88 11.50
CA GLU A 92 -6.01 -9.91 12.95
C GLU A 92 -5.76 -8.53 13.56
N ASN A 93 -4.84 -7.74 13.01
CA ASN A 93 -4.53 -6.39 13.49
C ASN A 93 -5.73 -5.47 13.35
N LEU A 94 -6.40 -5.48 12.19
CA LEU A 94 -7.62 -4.71 11.95
C LEU A 94 -8.75 -5.12 12.90
N LYS A 95 -8.90 -6.42 13.19
CA LYS A 95 -9.88 -6.89 14.20
C LYS A 95 -9.55 -6.39 15.61
N ARG A 96 -8.27 -6.41 16.00
CA ARG A 96 -7.80 -5.84 17.28
C ARG A 96 -8.01 -4.33 17.37
N ASP A 97 -8.03 -3.64 16.23
CA ASP A 97 -8.31 -2.20 16.11
C ASP A 97 -9.81 -1.89 15.95
N ASN A 98 -10.70 -2.83 16.27
CA ASN A 98 -12.16 -2.71 16.16
C ASN A 98 -12.70 -2.50 14.73
N LEU A 99 -11.92 -2.80 13.70
CA LEU A 99 -12.35 -2.71 12.29
C LEU A 99 -12.91 -4.03 11.73
N GLY A 100 -13.16 -5.03 12.58
CA GLY A 100 -13.67 -6.35 12.17
C GLY A 100 -15.00 -6.29 11.39
N ALA A 101 -15.95 -5.47 11.84
CA ALA A 101 -17.24 -5.28 11.16
C ALA A 101 -17.08 -4.63 9.77
N HIS A 102 -16.04 -3.81 9.58
CA HIS A 102 -15.73 -3.20 8.29
C HIS A 102 -15.11 -4.19 7.30
N ILE A 103 -14.46 -5.25 7.80
CA ILE A 103 -14.02 -6.38 6.97
C ILE A 103 -15.23 -7.22 6.55
N GLU A 104 -16.12 -7.54 7.50
CA GLU A 104 -17.30 -8.36 7.25
C GLU A 104 -18.28 -7.70 6.27
N SER A 105 -18.47 -6.38 6.37
CA SER A 105 -19.28 -5.61 5.41
C SER A 105 -18.59 -5.37 4.05
N GLY A 106 -17.29 -5.67 3.94
CA GLY A 106 -16.50 -5.46 2.72
C GLY A 106 -16.10 -4.00 2.47
N ALA A 107 -16.18 -3.14 3.49
CA ALA A 107 -15.63 -1.78 3.44
C ALA A 107 -14.09 -1.79 3.48
N ILE A 108 -13.49 -2.77 4.16
CA ILE A 108 -12.07 -3.11 4.07
C ILE A 108 -11.95 -4.53 3.51
N LYS A 109 -11.10 -4.72 2.50
CA LYS A 109 -10.83 -6.03 1.92
C LYS A 109 -9.33 -6.29 1.89
N MET A 110 -8.88 -7.33 2.59
CA MET A 110 -7.51 -7.80 2.52
C MET A 110 -7.42 -8.99 1.56
N VAL A 111 -6.51 -8.92 0.59
CA VAL A 111 -6.39 -9.91 -0.49
C VAL A 111 -4.96 -10.44 -0.55
N CYS A 112 -4.83 -11.76 -0.62
CA CYS A 112 -3.57 -12.40 -0.98
C CYS A 112 -3.43 -12.45 -2.51
N GLY A 113 -2.42 -11.77 -3.06
CA GLY A 113 -2.20 -11.73 -4.50
C GLY A 113 -1.03 -10.85 -4.94
N ASP A 114 -0.70 -10.92 -6.22
CA ASP A 114 0.37 -10.12 -6.81
C ASP A 114 -0.07 -8.66 -6.98
N GLY A 115 0.43 -7.81 -6.09
CA GLY A 115 0.18 -6.38 -6.10
C GLY A 115 0.59 -5.65 -7.37
N ARG A 116 1.52 -6.19 -8.17
CA ARG A 116 1.94 -5.60 -9.45
C ARG A 116 0.81 -5.60 -10.48
N LEU A 117 -0.15 -6.51 -10.33
CA LEU A 117 -1.34 -6.64 -11.18
C LEU A 117 -2.53 -5.83 -10.65
N GLY A 118 -2.42 -5.22 -9.47
CA GLY A 118 -3.53 -4.57 -8.77
C GLY A 118 -4.65 -5.53 -8.39
N TYR A 119 -5.87 -5.01 -8.28
CA TYR A 119 -7.06 -5.80 -7.96
C TYR A 119 -8.29 -5.29 -8.71
N SER A 120 -8.39 -5.63 -9.99
CA SER A 120 -9.46 -5.17 -10.88
C SER A 120 -10.90 -5.43 -10.37
N PRO A 121 -11.23 -6.50 -9.60
CA PRO A 121 -12.61 -6.76 -9.19
C PRO A 121 -13.25 -5.69 -8.30
N SER A 122 -12.47 -4.80 -7.68
CA SER A 122 -13.00 -3.70 -6.85
C SER A 122 -12.67 -2.32 -7.39
N GLY A 123 -11.98 -2.24 -8.53
CA GLY A 123 -11.71 -1.00 -9.23
C GLY A 123 -12.96 -0.41 -9.92
N PRO A 124 -12.78 0.71 -10.63
CA PRO A 124 -11.59 1.56 -10.63
C PRO A 124 -11.39 2.29 -9.28
N TYR A 125 -10.16 2.73 -9.01
CA TYR A 125 -9.75 3.31 -7.72
C TYR A 125 -9.49 4.82 -7.81
N ASN A 126 -10.03 5.60 -6.88
CA ASN A 126 -9.73 7.03 -6.76
C ASN A 126 -8.29 7.24 -6.31
N VAL A 127 -7.80 6.36 -5.43
CA VAL A 127 -6.43 6.41 -4.92
C VAL A 127 -5.78 5.03 -5.00
N ILE A 128 -4.55 4.97 -5.49
CA ILE A 128 -3.68 3.80 -5.40
C ILE A 128 -2.41 4.20 -4.65
N HIS A 129 -2.15 3.56 -3.52
CA HIS A 129 -0.91 3.68 -2.77
C HIS A 129 -0.08 2.43 -2.99
N VAL A 130 1.23 2.57 -3.16
CA VAL A 130 2.15 1.45 -3.31
C VAL A 130 3.25 1.54 -2.26
N GLY A 131 3.22 0.61 -1.31
CA GLY A 131 4.14 0.53 -0.18
C GLY A 131 5.48 -0.16 -0.48
N ALA A 132 5.82 -0.40 -1.75
CA ALA A 132 7.05 -1.07 -2.19
C ALA A 132 7.53 -0.53 -3.54
N ALA A 133 8.85 -0.43 -3.72
CA ALA A 133 9.48 0.13 -4.92
C ALA A 133 9.28 -0.77 -6.14
N SER A 134 8.60 -0.26 -7.16
CA SER A 134 8.51 -0.93 -8.45
C SER A 134 9.74 -0.60 -9.31
N PRO A 135 10.36 -1.57 -10.00
CA PRO A 135 11.51 -1.30 -10.87
C PRO A 135 11.16 -0.36 -12.04
N THR A 136 9.92 -0.44 -12.53
CA THR A 136 9.35 0.40 -13.58
C THR A 136 7.92 0.81 -13.22
N MET A 137 7.35 1.78 -13.93
CA MET A 137 5.95 2.16 -13.74
C MET A 137 5.02 0.96 -14.10
N PRO A 138 4.12 0.53 -13.21
CA PRO A 138 3.23 -0.61 -13.49
C PRO A 138 1.95 -0.15 -14.21
N GLU A 139 1.87 -0.44 -15.51
CA GLU A 139 0.67 -0.16 -16.33
C GLU A 139 -0.64 -0.75 -15.76
N PRO A 140 -0.68 -1.98 -15.20
CA PRO A 140 -1.91 -2.51 -14.61
C PRO A 140 -2.52 -1.63 -13.50
N LEU A 141 -1.67 -0.91 -12.74
CA LEU A 141 -2.13 0.02 -11.71
C LEU A 141 -2.62 1.32 -12.33
N ILE A 142 -1.95 1.83 -13.37
CA ILE A 142 -2.41 3.00 -14.11
C ILE A 142 -3.79 2.72 -14.71
N ASP A 143 -4.00 1.56 -15.34
CA ASP A 143 -5.28 1.18 -15.93
C ASP A 143 -6.42 1.17 -14.92
N GLN A 144 -6.15 0.75 -13.69
CA GLN A 144 -7.12 0.67 -12.61
C GLN A 144 -7.41 2.00 -11.91
N LEU A 145 -6.71 3.09 -12.22
CA LEU A 145 -7.07 4.42 -11.74
C LEU A 145 -8.42 4.88 -12.30
N ALA A 146 -9.26 5.40 -11.41
CA ALA A 146 -10.50 6.09 -11.76
C ALA A 146 -10.22 7.41 -12.48
N LYS A 147 -11.29 8.00 -13.03
CA LYS A 147 -11.27 9.33 -13.65
C LYS A 147 -12.17 10.26 -12.80
N PRO A 148 -11.63 11.19 -12.00
CA PRO A 148 -10.21 11.39 -11.70
C PRO A 148 -9.68 10.35 -10.70
N GLY A 149 -8.36 10.14 -10.71
CA GLY A 149 -7.68 9.26 -9.77
C GLY A 149 -6.19 9.57 -9.66
N ARG A 150 -5.58 9.17 -8.55
CA ARG A 150 -4.15 9.39 -8.27
C ARG A 150 -3.48 8.13 -7.75
N MET A 151 -2.31 7.83 -8.28
CA MET A 151 -1.39 6.84 -7.72
C MET A 151 -0.18 7.52 -7.11
N PHE A 152 0.27 6.99 -5.98
CA PHE A 152 1.50 7.38 -5.29
C PHE A 152 2.38 6.15 -5.15
N ILE A 153 3.52 6.15 -5.85
CA ILE A 153 4.34 4.95 -6.03
C ILE A 153 5.84 5.28 -5.99
N PRO A 154 6.65 4.53 -5.22
CA PRO A 154 8.10 4.55 -5.36
C PRO A 154 8.53 3.76 -6.61
N VAL A 155 9.33 4.39 -7.47
CA VAL A 155 9.87 3.78 -8.69
C VAL A 155 11.40 3.89 -8.71
N GLY A 156 12.06 2.78 -9.02
CA GLY A 156 13.50 2.69 -9.19
C GLY A 156 14.03 1.28 -8.97
N PRO A 157 15.25 0.97 -9.42
CA PRO A 157 15.82 -0.36 -9.27
C PRO A 157 16.03 -0.72 -7.80
N ASP A 158 15.99 -2.02 -7.50
CA ASP A 158 16.38 -2.53 -6.19
C ASP A 158 17.85 -2.21 -5.90
N GLY A 159 18.15 -1.86 -4.64
CA GLY A 159 19.47 -1.40 -4.21
C GLY A 159 19.91 -0.03 -4.73
N GLY A 160 19.22 0.55 -5.72
CA GLY A 160 19.58 1.79 -6.40
C GLY A 160 18.82 3.04 -5.93
N ALA A 161 18.84 4.08 -6.78
CA ALA A 161 18.11 5.33 -6.53
C ALA A 161 16.63 5.15 -6.86
N GLN A 162 15.77 5.44 -5.89
CA GLN A 162 14.32 5.36 -6.02
C GLN A 162 13.71 6.74 -5.78
N TYR A 163 12.63 7.05 -6.48
CA TYR A 163 11.88 8.28 -6.34
C TYR A 163 10.40 7.99 -6.20
N ILE A 164 9.71 8.80 -5.40
CA ILE A 164 8.25 8.83 -5.42
C ILE A 164 7.79 9.50 -6.71
N TYR A 165 6.82 8.87 -7.35
CA TYR A 165 6.03 9.41 -8.44
C TYR A 165 4.58 9.59 -8.00
N GLN A 166 4.03 10.76 -8.34
CA GLN A 166 2.60 11.00 -8.37
C GLN A 166 2.12 10.78 -9.80
N VAL A 167 1.11 9.93 -9.98
CA VAL A 167 0.50 9.66 -11.29
C VAL A 167 -0.97 10.05 -11.22
N ASP A 168 -1.34 11.09 -11.95
CA ASP A 168 -2.70 11.59 -12.02
C ASP A 168 -3.37 11.13 -13.30
N LYS A 169 -4.59 10.58 -13.18
CA LYS A 169 -5.50 10.35 -14.30
C LYS A 169 -6.61 11.40 -14.23
N ASP A 170 -6.71 12.24 -15.26
CA ASP A 170 -7.74 13.28 -15.32
C ASP A 170 -9.12 12.72 -15.72
N GLN A 171 -10.14 13.59 -15.76
CA GLN A 171 -11.51 13.20 -16.16
C GLN A 171 -11.60 12.72 -17.62
N SER A 172 -10.71 13.17 -18.50
CA SER A 172 -10.64 12.72 -19.90
C SER A 172 -9.94 11.35 -20.01
N GLY A 173 -9.14 10.98 -19.01
CA GLY A 173 -8.32 9.77 -18.98
C GLY A 173 -6.87 10.01 -19.36
N ASN A 174 -6.44 11.27 -19.49
CA ASN A 174 -5.03 11.57 -19.71
C ASN A 174 -4.23 11.29 -18.44
N VAL A 175 -3.06 10.69 -18.60
CA VAL A 175 -2.18 10.33 -17.50
C VAL A 175 -1.00 11.29 -17.45
N LYS A 176 -0.80 11.93 -16.30
CA LYS A 176 0.38 12.77 -16.01
C LYS A 176 1.20 12.11 -14.92
N GLN A 177 2.51 12.00 -15.13
CA GLN A 177 3.45 11.46 -14.15
C GLN A 177 4.37 12.59 -13.67
N GLU A 178 4.48 12.76 -12.36
CA GLU A 178 5.31 13.77 -11.72
C GLU A 178 6.26 13.11 -10.73
N LYS A 179 7.57 13.32 -10.93
CA LYS A 179 8.61 12.84 -10.02
C LYS A 179 8.75 13.83 -8.87
N LEU A 180 8.50 13.37 -7.65
CA LEU A 180 8.49 14.21 -6.46
C LEU A 180 9.86 14.28 -5.78
N PHE A 181 10.24 13.24 -5.04
CA PHE A 181 11.47 13.24 -4.22
C PHE A 181 12.06 11.84 -4.07
N GLY A 182 13.35 11.79 -3.75
CA GLY A 182 14.09 10.53 -3.56
C GLY A 182 13.69 9.81 -2.27
N VAL A 183 13.60 8.49 -2.31
CA VAL A 183 13.19 7.60 -1.21
C VAL A 183 13.99 6.29 -1.21
N ARG A 184 13.74 5.43 -0.23
CA ARG A 184 14.23 4.04 -0.23
C ARG A 184 13.20 3.10 0.40
N TYR A 185 12.54 2.33 -0.47
CA TYR A 185 11.54 1.33 -0.16
C TYR A 185 12.11 -0.08 -0.33
N VAL A 186 11.45 -1.05 0.32
CA VAL A 186 11.59 -2.48 -0.02
C VAL A 186 11.12 -2.73 -1.45
N PRO A 187 11.70 -3.69 -2.18
CA PRO A 187 11.34 -3.95 -3.57
C PRO A 187 9.95 -4.58 -3.69
N LEU A 188 9.17 -4.12 -4.67
CA LEU A 188 7.94 -4.77 -5.14
C LEU A 188 8.33 -5.93 -6.06
N THR A 189 8.50 -7.11 -5.48
CA THR A 189 9.09 -8.29 -6.12
C THR A 189 8.17 -9.50 -6.05
N GLU A 190 8.63 -10.65 -6.53
CA GLU A 190 7.94 -11.92 -6.36
C GLU A 190 8.05 -12.42 -4.91
N GLU A 191 7.00 -13.08 -4.44
CA GLU A 191 6.94 -13.68 -3.10
C GLU A 191 8.16 -14.57 -2.81
N LYS A 192 8.55 -15.40 -3.78
CA LYS A 192 9.70 -16.31 -3.67
C LYS A 192 11.01 -15.56 -3.43
N SER A 193 11.22 -14.45 -4.13
CA SER A 193 12.42 -13.63 -3.99
C SER A 193 12.48 -13.00 -2.60
N GLN A 194 11.37 -12.43 -2.12
CA GLN A 194 11.32 -11.82 -0.79
C GLN A 194 11.51 -12.85 0.34
N ARG A 195 10.96 -14.06 0.19
CA ARG A 195 11.16 -15.14 1.17
C ARG A 195 12.60 -15.64 1.18
N ALA A 196 13.25 -15.77 0.02
CA ALA A 196 14.63 -16.22 -0.06
C ALA A 196 15.58 -15.30 0.71
N GLU A 197 15.39 -13.99 0.62
CA GLU A 197 16.19 -13.00 1.38
C GLU A 197 15.98 -13.08 2.89
N SER A 198 14.80 -13.52 3.34
CA SER A 198 14.48 -13.65 4.78
C SER A 198 15.13 -14.86 5.45
N VAL A 199 15.64 -15.83 4.67
CA VAL A 199 16.30 -17.06 5.20
C VAL A 199 17.78 -16.82 5.49
N TYR A 200 18.38 -15.78 4.92
CA TYR A 200 19.81 -15.47 5.08
C TYR A 200 20.13 -14.60 6.32
N TYR A 201 19.14 -14.34 7.19
CA TYR A 201 19.28 -13.55 8.42
C TYR A 201 18.66 -14.23 9.64
#